data_AF-A0A1E5MHT0-F1
#
_entry.id   AF-A0A1E5MHT0-F1
#
_cell.length_a   1.000
_cell.length_b   1.000
_cell.length_c   1.000
_cell.angle_alpha   90.00
_cell.angle_beta   90.00
_cell.angle_gamma   90.00
#
_symmetry.space_group_name_H-M   'P 1'
#
loop_
_entity.id
_entity.type
_entity.pdbx_description
1 polymer ?
#
loop_
_entity_poly.entity_id
_entity_poly.type
_entity_poly.pdbx_seq_one_letter_code
_entity_poly.pdbx_strand_id
1 'polypeptide(L)' 'MRDRHDLAALRQDPTEWHRRGMTAPAELDRMISERLGAQFSSTARSAFEPSYADFFTAA' A
#
# COMPACT_ATOMS: atom_id res chain seq x y z
N MET A 1 -3.70 -16.92 13.11
CA MET A 1 -4.04 -15.56 12.66
C MET A 1 -2.78 -14.71 12.82
N ARG A 2 -2.34 -14.00 11.78
CA ARG A 2 -1.17 -13.10 11.87
C ARG A 2 -1.69 -11.73 12.28
N ASP A 3 -1.24 -11.21 13.41
CA ASP A 3 -1.86 -10.08 14.07
C ASP A 3 -1.74 -8.80 13.24
N ARG A 4 -2.77 -7.95 13.25
CA ARG A 4 -2.78 -6.71 12.46
C ARG A 4 -1.70 -5.73 12.92
N HIS A 5 -1.31 -5.82 14.19
CA HIS A 5 -0.19 -5.10 14.79
C HIS A 5 1.16 -5.52 14.19
N ASP A 6 1.35 -6.81 13.88
CA ASP A 6 2.60 -7.30 13.27
C ASP A 6 2.80 -6.73 11.87
N LEU A 7 1.72 -6.56 11.11
CA LEU A 7 1.80 -6.00 9.75
C LEU A 7 2.06 -4.50 9.74
N ALA A 8 1.55 -3.76 10.74
CA ALA A 8 1.85 -2.34 10.89
C ALA A 8 3.33 -2.14 11.28
N ALA A 9 3.83 -2.93 12.24
CA ALA A 9 5.23 -2.91 12.64
C ALA A 9 6.16 -3.30 11.48
N LEU A 10 5.81 -4.35 10.72
CA LEU A 10 6.57 -4.77 9.55
C LEU A 10 6.65 -3.65 8.50
N ARG A 11 5.55 -2.93 8.21
CA ARG A 11 5.54 -1.81 7.25
C ARG A 11 6.48 -0.66 7.64
N GLN A 12 6.81 -0.51 8.91
CA GLN A 12 7.69 0.55 9.42
C GLN A 12 9.19 0.18 9.35
N ASP A 13 9.55 -1.08 9.12
CA ASP A 13 10.95 -1.52 9.02
C ASP A 13 11.29 -2.01 7.61
N PRO A 14 11.85 -1.15 6.74
CA PRO A 14 12.30 -1.54 5.41
C PRO A 14 13.27 -2.72 5.39
N THR A 15 14.08 -2.90 6.42
CA THR A 15 15.09 -3.97 6.48
C THR A 15 14.42 -5.34 6.54
N GLU A 16 13.33 -5.46 7.29
CA GLU A 16 12.56 -6.69 7.40
C GLU A 16 11.88 -7.10 6.08
N TRP A 17 11.54 -6.14 5.22
CA TRP A 17 11.00 -6.43 3.88
C TRP A 17 12.09 -7.06 3.02
N HIS A 18 13.24 -6.41 2.92
CA HIS A 18 14.37 -6.91 2.13
C HIS A 18 14.85 -8.27 2.63
N ARG A 19 14.91 -8.48 3.95
CA ARG A 19 15.27 -9.78 4.55
C ARG A 19 14.34 -10.91 4.10
N ARG A 20 13.08 -10.59 3.82
CA ARG A 20 12.06 -11.54 3.35
C ARG A 20 11.96 -11.60 1.81
N GLY A 21 12.87 -10.94 1.10
CA GLY A 21 12.85 -10.84 -0.36
C GLY A 21 11.74 -9.96 -0.91
N MET A 22 11.16 -9.08 -0.09
CA MET A 22 10.11 -8.14 -0.47
C MET A 22 10.69 -6.73 -0.64
N THR A 23 10.16 -5.97 -1.61
CA THR A 23 10.51 -4.56 -1.81
C THR A 23 9.85 -3.69 -0.75
N ALA A 24 10.59 -2.76 -0.15
CA ALA A 24 10.06 -1.88 0.88
C ALA A 24 8.93 -0.96 0.36
N PRO A 25 7.94 -0.58 1.19
CA PRO A 25 6.81 0.22 0.76
C PRO A 25 7.18 1.54 0.06
N ALA A 26 8.20 2.25 0.56
CA ALA A 26 8.64 3.52 -0.01
C ALA A 26 9.23 3.36 -1.43
N GLU A 27 9.92 2.24 -1.68
CA GLU A 27 10.48 1.96 -3.00
C GLU A 27 9.40 1.54 -3.99
N LEU A 28 8.40 0.77 -3.53
CA LEU A 28 7.20 0.50 -4.32
C LEU A 28 6.46 1.79 -4.71
N ASP A 29 6.27 2.71 -3.76
CA ASP A 29 5.62 3.99 -4.03
C ASP A 29 6.39 4.83 -5.04
N ARG A 30 7.73 4.85 -4.95
CA ARG A 30 8.58 5.50 -5.93
C ARG A 30 8.40 4.89 -7.31
N MET A 31 8.48 3.56 -7.43
CA MET A 31 8.32 2.84 -8.71
C MET A 31 6.95 3.09 -9.34
N ILE A 32 5.89 3.07 -8.52
CA ILE A 32 4.51 3.35 -8.96
C ILE A 32 4.40 4.79 -9.45
N SER A 33 4.95 5.74 -8.70
CA SER A 33 4.91 7.17 -9.05
C SER A 33 5.66 7.47 -10.33
N GLU A 34 6.83 6.86 -10.53
CA GLU A 34 7.63 7.00 -11.76
C GLU A 34 6.91 6.41 -12.98
N ARG A 35 6.19 5.30 -12.80
CA ARG A 35 5.58 4.56 -13.91
C ARG A 35 4.19 5.06 -14.29
N LEU A 36 3.37 5.38 -13.30
CA LEU A 36 1.95 5.70 -13.49
C LEU A 36 1.63 7.17 -13.21
N GLY A 37 2.54 7.90 -12.57
CA GLY A 37 2.34 9.27 -12.12
C GLY A 37 2.07 9.37 -10.61
N ALA A 38 2.39 10.54 -10.04
CA ALA A 38 2.32 10.78 -8.60
C ALA A 38 0.91 10.62 -8.01
N GLN A 39 -0.15 10.74 -8.82
CA GLN A 39 -1.53 10.53 -8.35
C GLN A 39 -1.84 9.08 -7.92
N PHE A 40 -0.98 8.12 -8.28
CA PHE A 40 -1.14 6.71 -7.91
C PHE A 40 -0.25 6.28 -6.73
N SER A 41 0.54 7.19 -6.15
CA SER A 41 1.32 6.95 -4.93
C SER A 41 0.39 6.64 -3.74
N SER A 42 0.86 5.84 -2.77
CA SER A 42 0.11 5.59 -1.53
C SER A 42 -0.28 6.87 -0.79
N THR A 43 0.54 7.93 -0.88
CA THR A 43 0.29 9.24 -0.28
C THR A 43 -0.79 10.04 -1.00
N ALA A 44 -1.05 9.76 -2.28
CA ALA A 44 -2.05 10.45 -3.10
C ALA A 44 -3.41 9.75 -3.08
N ARG A 45 -3.48 8.49 -2.61
CA ARG A 45 -4.67 7.62 -2.66
C ARG A 45 -5.81 8.01 -1.71
N SER A 46 -5.73 9.17 -1.05
CA SER A 46 -6.75 9.61 -0.10
C SER A 46 -7.99 10.24 -0.75
N ALA A 47 -8.04 10.43 -2.07
CA ALA A 47 -9.09 11.25 -2.68
C ALA A 47 -10.43 10.53 -2.90
N PHE A 48 -10.47 9.30 -3.43
CA PHE A 48 -11.74 8.62 -3.73
C PHE A 48 -11.54 7.16 -4.18
N GLU A 49 -11.00 6.29 -3.32
CA GLU A 49 -11.03 4.86 -3.63
C GLU A 49 -12.40 4.29 -3.23
N PRO A 50 -13.23 3.81 -4.18
CA PRO A 50 -14.50 3.19 -3.84
C PRO A 50 -14.25 1.95 -2.99
N SER A 51 -15.00 1.83 -1.90
CA SER A 51 -15.00 0.65 -1.05
C SER A 51 -15.53 -0.56 -1.84
N TYR A 52 -15.10 -1.76 -1.45
CA TYR A 52 -15.69 -2.99 -1.97
C TYR A 52 -17.21 -3.04 -1.77
N ALA A 53 -17.71 -2.42 -0.70
CA ALA A 53 -19.15 -2.31 -0.44
C ALA A 53 -19.89 -1.42 -1.46
N ASP A 54 -19.21 -0.43 -2.03
CA ASP A 54 -19.81 0.52 -2.98
C ASP A 54 -20.19 -0.13 -4.32
N PHE A 55 -19.62 -1.31 -4.62
CA PHE A 55 -19.98 -2.10 -5.80
C PHE A 55 -21.33 -2.82 -5.67
N PHE A 56 -21.86 -2.97 -4.45
CA PHE A 56 -23.11 -3.69 -4.17
C PHE A 56 -24.27 -2.78 -3.77
N THR A 57 -24.01 -1.49 -3.50
CA THR A 57 -25.03 -0.51 -3.10
C THR A 57 -25.75 0.16 -4.29
N ALA A 58 -25.29 -0.09 -5.52
CA ALA A 58 -25.89 0.45 -6.74
C ALA A 58 -26.97 -0.47 -7.38
N ALA A 59 -27.72 -1.22 -6.55
CA ALA A 59 -28.81 -2.10 -6.98
C ALA A 59 -30.19 -1.51 -6.66
#